data_AF-A0A7S4LN34-F1
#
_entry.id   AF-A0A7S4LN34-F1
#
_cell.length_a   1.000
_cell.length_b   1.000
_cell.length_c   1.000
_cell.angle_alpha   90.00
_cell.angle_beta   90.00
_cell.angle_gamma   90.00
#
_symmetry.space_group_name_H-M   'P 1'
#
loop_
_entity.id
_entity.type
_entity.pdbx_description
1 polymer ?
#
loop_
_entity_poly.entity_id
_entity_poly.type
_entity_poly.pdbx_seq_one_letter_code
_entity_poly.pdbx_strand_id
1 'polypeptide(L)'
;MASPTSTTASSKAKRLTREQQEEQTRKLYSMSMDKQRAREESREKALNAECGFPAPRKLKPEAQEALMAHLYTQCMTQVEKQKEKRELELQKANEITVKQMSEAELMDSIDRMYYQEKSRRDTKAEHLAKKYAPPKKNKKLDADTVASINERLFESTKGRFEKRRGELWEKHIAPMEPSFPKLTADQMTAVSERLSAKSS
;
A
#
# COMPACT_ATOMS: atom_id res chain seq x y z
N MET A 1 47.50 10.70 -13.37
CA MET A 1 46.05 10.94 -13.21
C MET A 1 45.32 9.69 -13.64
N ALA A 2 44.98 8.80 -12.71
CA ALA A 2 44.20 7.59 -12.96
C ALA A 2 43.20 7.45 -11.82
N SER A 3 41.91 7.51 -12.15
CA SER A 3 40.80 7.42 -11.19
C SER A 3 40.61 5.97 -10.75
N PRO A 4 40.43 5.68 -9.46
CA PRO A 4 40.07 4.34 -9.02
C PRO A 4 38.59 4.06 -9.34
N THR A 5 38.35 3.10 -10.23
CA THR A 5 37.03 2.53 -10.47
C THR A 5 36.57 1.75 -9.24
N SER A 6 35.53 2.24 -8.57
CA SER A 6 34.85 1.51 -7.51
C SER A 6 34.07 0.33 -8.10
N THR A 7 34.64 -0.87 -7.99
CA THR A 7 33.92 -2.12 -8.25
C THR A 7 32.84 -2.30 -7.19
N THR A 8 31.60 -1.94 -7.50
CA THR A 8 30.43 -2.32 -6.71
C THR A 8 30.22 -3.83 -6.84
N ALA A 9 30.80 -4.59 -5.91
CA ALA A 9 30.46 -5.98 -5.71
C ALA A 9 29.02 -6.08 -5.21
N SER A 10 28.09 -6.35 -6.13
CA SER A 10 26.73 -6.77 -5.84
C SER A 10 26.77 -8.10 -5.06
N SER A 11 26.81 -8.03 -3.74
CA SER A 11 26.64 -9.20 -2.88
C SER A 11 25.19 -9.69 -3.00
N LYS A 12 25.00 -10.76 -3.78
CA LYS A 12 23.76 -11.56 -3.72
C LYS A 12 23.60 -12.03 -2.28
N ALA A 13 22.75 -11.35 -1.50
CA ALA A 13 22.40 -11.76 -0.15
C ALA A 13 21.77 -13.15 -0.21
N LYS A 14 22.55 -14.16 0.18
CA LYS A 14 22.12 -15.56 0.28
C LYS A 14 21.00 -15.56 1.32
N ARG A 15 19.76 -15.87 0.90
CA ARG A 15 18.62 -15.95 1.81
C ARG A 15 18.93 -17.02 2.85
N LEU A 16 19.04 -16.61 4.12
CA LEU A 16 19.28 -17.53 5.24
C LEU A 16 18.14 -18.56 5.30
N THR A 17 18.49 -19.81 5.62
CA THR A 17 17.49 -20.84 5.89
C THR A 17 16.69 -20.46 7.14
N ARG A 18 15.49 -21.02 7.28
CA ARG A 18 14.61 -20.74 8.43
C ARG A 18 15.30 -20.99 9.76
N GLU A 19 16.06 -22.07 9.87
CA GLU A 19 16.83 -22.41 11.07
C GLU A 19 17.91 -21.36 11.38
N GLN A 20 18.61 -20.86 10.37
CA GLN A 20 19.61 -19.81 10.54
C GLN A 20 18.99 -18.48 10.95
N GLN A 21 17.78 -18.17 10.47
CA GLN A 21 17.02 -17.00 10.92
C GLN A 21 16.60 -17.13 12.38
N GLU A 22 16.09 -18.31 12.77
CA GLU A 22 15.72 -18.59 14.15
C GLU A 22 16.95 -18.52 15.09
N GLU A 23 18.10 -19.06 14.70
CA GLU A 23 19.34 -18.96 15.46
C GLU A 23 19.83 -17.51 15.59
N GLN A 24 19.77 -16.73 14.49
CA GLN A 24 20.11 -15.31 14.50
C GLN A 24 19.18 -14.53 15.43
N THR A 25 17.87 -14.82 15.43
CA THR A 25 16.92 -14.15 16.33
C THR A 25 17.19 -14.48 17.79
N ARG A 26 17.51 -15.74 18.12
CA ARG A 26 17.90 -16.15 19.47
C ARG A 26 19.17 -15.44 19.93
N LYS A 27 20.18 -15.35 19.06
CA LYS A 27 21.44 -14.66 19.36
C LYS A 27 21.23 -13.15 19.56
N LEU A 28 20.41 -12.52 18.73
CA LEU A 28 20.08 -11.09 18.90
C LEU A 28 19.31 -10.86 20.21
N TYR A 29 18.38 -11.75 20.54
CA TYR A 29 17.65 -11.69 21.79
C TYR A 29 18.59 -11.85 23.00
N SER A 30 19.47 -12.86 23.02
CA SER A 30 20.42 -13.04 24.12
C SER A 30 21.35 -11.83 24.27
N MET A 31 21.89 -11.31 23.16
CA MET A 31 22.70 -10.09 23.18
C MET A 31 21.94 -8.88 23.73
N SER A 32 20.63 -8.77 23.48
CA SER A 32 19.81 -7.68 24.02
C SER A 32 19.63 -7.82 25.53
N MET A 33 19.39 -9.05 26.02
CA MET A 33 19.25 -9.35 27.43
C MET A 33 20.55 -9.13 28.20
N ASP A 34 21.69 -9.54 27.64
CA ASP A 34 23.00 -9.33 28.27
C ASP A 34 23.33 -7.84 28.39
N LYS A 35 23.01 -7.05 27.36
CA LYS A 35 23.16 -5.58 27.41
C LYS A 35 22.26 -4.96 28.47
N GLN A 36 21.03 -5.44 28.61
CA GLN A 36 20.12 -4.94 29.65
C GLN A 36 20.64 -5.29 31.05
N ARG A 37 21.07 -6.54 31.26
CA ARG A 37 21.65 -6.97 32.54
C ARG A 37 22.88 -6.14 32.91
N ALA A 38 23.80 -5.90 31.97
CA ALA A 38 24.98 -5.07 32.22
C ALA A 38 24.62 -3.62 32.59
N ARG A 39 23.55 -3.06 32.02
CA ARG A 39 23.03 -1.73 32.39
C ARG A 39 22.44 -1.74 33.80
N GLU A 40 21.67 -2.76 34.15
CA GLU A 40 21.07 -2.91 35.47
C GLU A 40 22.15 -3.09 36.54
N GLU A 41 23.16 -3.93 36.31
CA GLU A 41 24.31 -4.10 37.21
C GLU A 41 25.11 -2.79 37.38
N SER A 42 25.34 -2.04 36.31
CA SER A 42 26.00 -0.73 36.40
C SER A 42 25.17 0.28 37.18
N ARG A 43 23.84 0.27 37.00
CA ARG A 43 22.91 1.13 37.75
C ARG A 43 22.91 0.76 39.22
N GLU A 44 22.90 -0.53 39.54
CA GLU A 44 22.92 -1.02 40.92
C GLU A 44 24.24 -0.69 41.61
N LYS A 45 25.38 -0.84 40.92
CA LYS A 45 26.68 -0.40 41.44
C LYS A 45 26.74 1.10 41.70
N ALA A 46 26.22 1.92 40.79
CA ALA A 46 26.14 3.36 40.97
C ALA A 46 25.23 3.74 42.15
N LEU A 47 24.05 3.11 42.25
CA LEU A 47 23.14 3.32 43.37
C LEU A 47 23.76 2.88 44.69
N ASN A 48 24.47 1.76 44.75
CA ASN A 48 25.13 1.33 45.99
C ASN A 48 26.32 2.23 46.36
N ALA A 49 27.02 2.80 45.38
CA ALA A 49 28.06 3.79 45.62
C ALA A 49 27.49 5.12 46.15
N GLU A 50 26.33 5.56 45.63
CA GLU A 50 25.66 6.79 46.06
C GLU A 50 24.87 6.60 47.38
N CYS A 51 24.24 5.44 47.58
CA CYS A 51 23.43 5.10 48.76
C CYS A 51 24.25 4.58 49.94
N GLY A 52 25.58 4.59 49.87
CA GLY A 52 26.49 4.33 50.98
C GLY A 52 26.43 5.42 52.07
N PHE A 53 25.24 5.91 52.40
CA PHE A 53 25.02 6.86 53.48
C PHE A 53 25.17 6.14 54.82
N PRO A 54 25.93 6.71 55.78
CA PRO A 54 25.90 6.21 57.15
C PRO A 54 24.46 6.29 57.69
N ALA A 55 24.10 5.34 58.56
CA ALA A 55 22.81 5.27 59.24
C ALA A 55 22.32 6.66 59.69
N PRO A 56 20.99 6.94 59.66
CA PRO A 56 20.45 8.28 59.84
C PRO A 56 20.90 8.86 61.18
N ARG A 57 21.95 9.69 61.13
CA ARG A 57 22.41 10.45 62.28
C ARG A 57 21.33 11.49 62.53
N LYS A 58 20.84 11.57 63.77
CA LYS A 58 19.95 12.67 64.17
C LYS A 58 20.71 13.98 63.96
N LEU A 59 20.40 14.68 62.88
CA LEU A 59 20.96 15.99 62.55
C LEU A 59 20.41 17.01 63.54
N LYS A 60 21.22 18.02 63.88
CA LYS A 60 20.72 19.20 64.59
C LYS A 60 19.72 19.94 63.67
N PRO A 61 18.69 20.60 64.22
CA PRO A 61 17.64 21.25 63.42
C PRO A 61 18.20 22.26 62.40
N GLU A 62 19.20 23.08 62.78
CA GLU A 62 19.86 24.01 61.85
C GLU A 62 20.57 23.31 60.68
N ALA A 63 21.23 22.19 60.94
CA ALA A 63 21.90 21.40 59.91
C ALA A 63 20.89 20.69 59.00
N GLN A 64 19.71 20.34 59.54
CA GLN A 64 18.61 19.77 58.77
C GLN A 64 17.97 20.81 57.86
N GLU A 65 17.72 22.03 58.33
CA GLU A 65 17.22 23.13 57.51
C GLU A 65 18.18 23.49 56.37
N ALA A 66 19.48 23.60 56.67
CA ALA A 66 20.51 23.85 55.65
C ALA A 66 20.57 22.72 54.61
N LEU A 67 20.47 21.46 55.04
CA LEU A 67 20.44 20.31 54.13
C LEU A 67 19.18 20.30 53.25
N MET A 68 18.01 20.59 53.82
CA MET A 68 16.76 20.68 53.07
C MET A 68 16.81 21.80 52.03
N ALA A 69 17.35 22.97 52.39
CA ALA A 69 17.54 24.08 51.47
C ALA A 69 18.48 23.69 50.31
N HIS A 70 19.58 23.00 50.60
CA HIS A 70 20.49 22.49 49.56
C HIS A 70 19.81 21.45 48.66
N LEU A 71 19.09 20.48 49.23
CA LEU A 71 18.40 19.47 48.41
C LEU A 71 17.33 20.11 47.53
N TYR A 72 16.62 21.10 48.06
CA TYR A 72 15.63 21.87 47.31
C TYR A 72 16.27 22.62 46.13
N THR A 73 17.37 23.36 46.35
CA THR A 73 18.07 24.05 45.26
C THR A 73 18.65 23.07 44.24
N GLN A 74 19.17 21.93 44.67
CA GLN A 74 19.63 20.88 43.77
C GLN A 74 18.50 20.29 42.91
N CYS A 75 17.32 20.02 43.51
CA CYS A 75 16.15 19.59 42.75
C CYS A 75 15.68 20.65 41.75
N MET A 76 15.64 21.92 42.16
CA MET A 76 15.21 23.02 41.28
C MET A 76 16.17 23.20 40.09
N THR A 77 17.49 23.18 40.33
CA THR A 77 18.49 23.29 39.25
C THR A 77 18.45 22.10 38.29
N GLN A 78 18.14 20.88 38.77
CA GLN A 78 17.91 19.73 37.89
C GLN A 78 16.67 19.91 37.02
N VAL A 79 15.58 20.44 37.59
CA VAL A 79 14.34 20.73 36.85
C VAL A 79 14.59 21.79 35.77
N GLU A 80 15.31 22.87 36.10
CA GLU A 80 15.69 23.92 35.15
C GLU A 80 16.52 23.36 33.99
N LYS A 81 17.58 22.59 34.28
CA LYS A 81 18.38 21.93 33.25
C LYS A 81 17.58 20.99 32.36
N GLN A 82 16.59 20.27 32.91
CA GLN A 82 15.71 19.42 32.12
C GLN A 82 14.78 20.23 31.22
N LYS A 83 14.26 21.36 31.70
CA LYS A 83 13.46 22.28 30.88
C LYS A 83 14.29 22.85 29.73
N GLU A 84 15.47 23.38 30.01
CA GLU A 84 16.40 23.90 29.00
C GLU A 84 16.75 22.84 27.96
N LYS A 85 17.04 21.60 28.38
CA LYS A 85 17.33 20.50 27.47
C LYS A 85 16.14 20.17 26.55
N ARG A 86 14.92 20.10 27.10
CA ARG A 86 13.70 19.87 26.30
C ARG A 86 13.43 21.01 25.33
N GLU A 87 13.63 22.24 25.76
CA GLU A 87 13.47 23.41 24.92
C GLU A 87 14.48 23.39 23.77
N LEU A 88 15.74 23.06 24.05
CA LEU A 88 16.78 22.92 23.04
C LEU A 88 16.52 21.74 22.08
N GLU A 89 15.96 20.63 22.56
CA GLU A 89 15.51 19.52 21.71
C GLU A 89 14.34 19.93 20.81
N LEU A 90 13.38 20.69 21.32
CA LEU A 90 12.26 21.24 20.54
C LEU A 90 12.73 22.26 19.50
N GLN A 91 13.65 23.17 19.87
CA GLN A 91 14.24 24.13 18.94
C GLN A 91 14.96 23.40 17.80
N LYS A 92 15.80 22.42 18.11
CA LYS A 92 16.47 21.58 17.10
C LYS A 92 15.48 20.79 16.24
N ALA A 93 14.42 20.24 16.83
CA ALA A 93 13.39 19.52 16.09
C ALA A 93 12.66 20.47 15.12
N ASN A 94 12.38 21.70 15.55
CA ASN A 94 11.79 22.75 14.73
C ASN A 94 12.74 23.20 13.61
N GLU A 95 14.03 23.40 13.91
CA GLU A 95 15.06 23.71 12.90
C GLU A 95 15.20 22.61 11.84
N ILE A 96 15.07 21.34 12.23
CA ILE A 96 15.12 20.19 11.33
C ILE A 96 13.81 20.03 10.52
N THR A 97 12.66 20.52 11.02
CA THR A 97 11.35 20.40 10.36
C THR A 97 10.95 21.60 9.51
N VAL A 98 11.71 22.71 9.50
CA VAL A 98 11.48 23.82 8.55
C VAL A 98 12.28 23.60 7.25
N LYS A 99 12.23 22.39 6.68
CA LYS A 99 12.37 22.29 5.23
C LYS A 99 11.00 22.65 4.68
N GLN A 100 10.80 23.90 4.27
CA GLN A 100 9.59 24.29 3.53
C GLN A 100 9.58 23.46 2.24
N MET A 101 8.92 22.31 2.31
CA MET A 101 8.71 21.49 1.12
C MET A 101 7.80 22.29 0.20
N SER A 102 8.16 22.33 -1.07
CA SER A 102 7.26 22.86 -2.08
C SER A 102 5.98 22.03 -2.09
N GLU A 103 4.86 22.62 -2.51
CA GLU A 103 3.57 21.93 -2.62
C GLU A 103 3.70 20.65 -3.48
N ALA A 104 4.54 20.67 -4.51
CA ALA A 104 4.84 19.51 -5.34
C ALA A 104 5.54 18.37 -4.58
N GLU A 105 6.53 18.68 -3.73
CA GLU A 105 7.23 17.68 -2.91
C GLU A 105 6.32 17.10 -1.83
N LEU A 106 5.44 17.92 -1.26
CA LEU A 106 4.42 17.46 -0.31
C LEU A 106 3.45 16.49 -0.98
N MET A 107 2.95 16.82 -2.17
CA MET A 107 2.05 15.96 -2.94
C MET A 107 2.72 14.64 -3.33
N ASP A 108 3.98 14.68 -3.81
CA ASP A 108 4.74 13.45 -4.09
C ASP A 108 4.95 12.60 -2.83
N SER A 109 5.21 13.22 -1.68
CA SER A 109 5.30 12.49 -0.40
C SER A 109 3.98 11.85 0.00
N ILE A 110 2.85 12.54 -0.18
CA ILE A 110 1.51 12.03 0.13
C ILE A 110 1.19 10.84 -0.79
N ASP A 111 1.45 10.97 -2.08
CA ASP A 111 1.22 9.92 -3.07
C ASP A 111 2.06 8.68 -2.76
N ARG A 112 3.35 8.85 -2.47
CA ARG A 112 4.22 7.74 -2.07
C ARG A 112 3.69 7.02 -0.82
N MET A 113 3.22 7.78 0.17
CA MET A 113 2.66 7.22 1.40
C MET A 113 1.39 6.42 1.11
N TYR A 114 0.50 6.99 0.29
CA TYR A 114 -0.74 6.35 -0.15
C TYR A 114 -0.47 5.05 -0.91
N TYR A 115 0.42 5.06 -1.90
CA TYR A 115 0.72 3.86 -2.68
C TYR A 115 1.43 2.78 -1.85
N GLN A 116 2.28 3.16 -0.89
CA GLN A 116 2.87 2.21 0.04
C GLN A 116 1.82 1.55 0.93
N GLU A 117 0.89 2.32 1.49
CA GLU A 117 -0.21 1.78 2.28
C GLU A 117 -1.13 0.89 1.44
N LYS A 118 -1.49 1.32 0.24
CA LYS A 118 -2.30 0.55 -0.70
C LYS A 118 -1.65 -0.79 -1.01
N SER A 119 -0.36 -0.80 -1.34
CA SER A 119 0.41 -2.02 -1.58
C SER A 119 0.44 -2.96 -0.36
N ARG A 120 0.61 -2.42 0.85
CA ARG A 120 0.52 -3.21 2.10
C ARG A 120 -0.88 -3.80 2.31
N ARG A 121 -1.92 -3.05 1.97
CA ARG A 121 -3.32 -3.51 2.06
C ARG A 121 -3.59 -4.64 1.08
N ASP A 122 -3.18 -4.47 -0.17
CA ASP A 122 -3.40 -5.43 -1.24
C ASP A 122 -2.65 -6.74 -0.98
N THR A 123 -1.38 -6.66 -0.57
CA THR A 123 -0.59 -7.84 -0.20
C THR A 123 -1.19 -8.57 1.01
N LYS A 124 -1.69 -7.84 2.01
CA LYS A 124 -2.39 -8.44 3.15
C LYS A 124 -3.70 -9.10 2.72
N ALA A 125 -4.47 -8.46 1.85
CA ALA A 125 -5.70 -9.01 1.30
C ALA A 125 -5.43 -10.29 0.49
N GLU A 126 -4.39 -10.30 -0.34
CA GLU A 126 -3.98 -11.47 -1.12
C GLU A 126 -3.53 -12.62 -0.21
N HIS A 127 -2.75 -12.32 0.84
CA HIS A 127 -2.33 -13.32 1.81
C HIS A 127 -3.53 -13.92 2.57
N LEU A 128 -4.48 -13.08 3.00
CA LEU A 128 -5.71 -13.53 3.65
C LEU A 128 -6.58 -14.35 2.70
N ALA A 129 -6.70 -13.93 1.43
CA ALA A 129 -7.39 -14.69 0.41
C ALA A 129 -6.72 -16.06 0.21
N LYS A 130 -5.39 -16.15 0.13
CA LYS A 130 -4.72 -17.46 0.03
C LYS A 130 -4.93 -18.34 1.26
N LYS A 131 -4.93 -17.74 2.45
CA LYS A 131 -5.02 -18.48 3.73
C LYS A 131 -6.44 -18.94 4.04
N TYR A 132 -7.44 -18.15 3.69
CA TYR A 132 -8.84 -18.35 4.10
C TYR A 132 -9.81 -18.52 2.93
N ALA A 133 -9.36 -18.42 1.67
CA ALA A 133 -10.25 -18.74 0.56
C ALA A 133 -10.63 -20.22 0.62
N PRO A 134 -11.93 -20.53 0.56
CA PRO A 134 -12.37 -21.91 0.44
C PRO A 134 -11.76 -22.52 -0.83
N PRO A 135 -11.45 -23.83 -0.82
CA PRO A 135 -10.90 -24.50 -1.99
C PRO A 135 -11.83 -24.23 -3.17
N LYS A 136 -11.29 -23.59 -4.22
CA LYS A 136 -12.03 -23.37 -5.47
C LYS A 136 -12.42 -24.75 -5.99
N LYS A 137 -13.68 -25.15 -5.76
CA LYS A 137 -14.25 -26.30 -6.46
C LYS A 137 -14.19 -25.93 -7.93
N ASN A 138 -13.29 -26.56 -8.67
CA ASN A 138 -13.31 -26.55 -10.13
C ASN A 138 -14.59 -27.27 -10.53
N LYS A 139 -15.72 -26.55 -10.51
CA LYS A 139 -16.97 -27.01 -11.10
C LYS A 139 -16.68 -27.07 -12.59
N LYS A 140 -16.37 -28.27 -13.09
CA LYS A 140 -16.47 -28.54 -14.52
C LYS A 140 -17.94 -28.23 -14.85
N LEU A 141 -18.16 -27.17 -15.62
CA LEU A 141 -19.48 -26.88 -16.15
C LEU A 141 -19.88 -28.06 -17.02
N ASP A 142 -21.09 -28.56 -16.82
CA ASP A 142 -21.62 -29.64 -17.61
C ASP A 142 -21.77 -29.17 -19.07
N ALA A 143 -21.64 -30.09 -20.03
CA ALA A 143 -21.69 -29.76 -21.46
C ALA A 143 -22.99 -29.00 -21.81
N ASP A 144 -24.09 -29.42 -21.20
CA ASP A 144 -25.42 -28.81 -21.38
C ASP A 144 -25.47 -27.37 -20.86
N THR A 145 -24.81 -27.10 -19.73
CA THR A 145 -24.73 -25.74 -19.17
C THR A 145 -23.88 -24.82 -20.04
N VAL A 146 -22.81 -25.33 -20.64
CA VAL A 146 -21.97 -24.57 -21.57
C VAL A 146 -22.73 -24.27 -22.86
N ALA A 147 -23.46 -25.26 -23.40
CA ALA A 147 -24.29 -25.09 -24.58
C ALA A 147 -25.38 -24.02 -24.37
N SER A 148 -26.10 -24.07 -23.24
CA SER A 148 -27.12 -23.08 -22.89
C SER A 148 -26.56 -21.66 -22.71
N ILE A 149 -25.39 -21.52 -22.10
CA ILE A 149 -24.72 -20.21 -21.96
C ILE A 149 -24.31 -19.66 -23.33
N ASN A 150 -23.77 -20.51 -24.21
CA ASN A 150 -23.38 -20.10 -25.56
C ASN A 150 -24.58 -19.69 -26.41
N GLU A 151 -25.69 -20.43 -26.33
CA GLU A 151 -26.93 -20.10 -27.02
C GLU A 151 -27.48 -18.76 -26.54
N ARG A 152 -27.53 -18.54 -25.22
CA ARG A 152 -28.00 -17.27 -24.63
C ARG A 152 -27.10 -16.08 -24.99
N LEU A 153 -25.78 -16.29 -25.08
CA LEU A 153 -24.84 -15.26 -25.56
C LEU A 153 -25.04 -14.97 -27.05
N PHE A 154 -25.26 -16.00 -27.86
CA PHE A 154 -25.50 -15.89 -29.28
C PHE A 154 -26.82 -15.15 -29.58
N GLU A 155 -27.90 -15.47 -28.88
CA GLU A 155 -29.18 -14.75 -29.00
C GLU A 155 -29.04 -13.27 -28.61
N SER A 156 -28.34 -12.99 -27.51
CA SER A 156 -28.13 -11.62 -27.04
C SER A 156 -27.27 -10.78 -27.98
N THR A 157 -26.38 -11.41 -28.75
CA THR A 157 -25.50 -10.72 -29.71
C THR A 157 -26.17 -10.59 -31.07
N LYS A 158 -26.82 -11.63 -31.58
CA LYS A 158 -27.54 -11.61 -32.86
C LYS A 158 -28.67 -10.58 -32.87
N GLY A 159 -29.52 -10.55 -31.84
CA GLY A 159 -30.62 -9.60 -31.77
C GLY A 159 -30.17 -8.13 -31.68
N ARG A 160 -28.99 -7.87 -31.09
CA ARG A 160 -28.39 -6.52 -31.05
C ARG A 160 -27.69 -6.17 -32.35
N PHE A 161 -27.03 -7.13 -32.99
CA PHE A 161 -26.36 -6.93 -34.28
C PHE A 161 -27.34 -6.71 -35.43
N GLU A 162 -28.44 -7.46 -35.50
CA GLU A 162 -29.44 -7.31 -36.55
C GLU A 162 -30.16 -5.96 -36.47
N LYS A 163 -30.52 -5.52 -35.26
CA LYS A 163 -31.09 -4.18 -35.04
C LYS A 163 -30.11 -3.09 -35.45
N ARG A 164 -28.85 -3.18 -34.99
CA ARG A 164 -27.81 -2.20 -35.36
C ARG A 164 -27.52 -2.20 -36.85
N ARG A 165 -27.59 -3.36 -37.52
CA ARG A 165 -27.44 -3.47 -38.97
C ARG A 165 -28.61 -2.82 -39.71
N GLY A 166 -29.84 -3.03 -39.25
CA GLY A 166 -31.03 -2.36 -39.80
C GLY A 166 -30.94 -0.84 -39.66
N GLU A 167 -30.59 -0.34 -38.46
CA GLU A 167 -30.39 1.09 -38.21
C GLU A 167 -29.29 1.71 -39.08
N LEU A 168 -28.18 0.99 -39.30
CA LEU A 168 -27.11 1.43 -40.19
C LEU A 168 -27.56 1.46 -41.66
N TRP A 169 -28.35 0.46 -42.08
CA TRP A 169 -28.88 0.39 -43.44
C TRP A 169 -29.87 1.53 -43.71
N GLU A 170 -30.82 1.78 -42.81
CA GLU A 170 -31.79 2.88 -42.95
C GLU A 170 -31.12 4.26 -42.95
N LYS A 171 -30.05 4.45 -42.17
CA LYS A 171 -29.37 5.76 -42.09
C LYS A 171 -28.44 6.04 -43.27
N HIS A 172 -27.76 5.02 -43.78
CA HIS A 172 -26.64 5.23 -44.71
C HIS A 172 -26.88 4.67 -46.11
N ILE A 173 -27.75 3.67 -46.27
CA ILE A 173 -27.95 2.97 -47.55
C ILE A 173 -29.32 3.33 -48.14
N ALA A 174 -30.39 3.18 -47.37
CA ALA A 174 -31.76 3.47 -47.83
C ALA A 174 -31.95 4.87 -48.46
N PRO A 175 -31.33 5.96 -47.95
CA PRO A 175 -31.47 7.28 -48.55
C PRO A 175 -30.71 7.46 -49.87
N MET A 176 -29.74 6.58 -50.14
CA MET A 176 -28.95 6.57 -51.38
C MET A 176 -29.54 5.63 -52.42
N GLU A 177 -30.51 4.78 -52.06
CA GLU A 177 -31.19 3.95 -53.04
C GLU A 177 -32.12 4.82 -53.90
N PRO A 178 -32.02 4.71 -55.24
CA PRO A 178 -32.95 5.41 -56.13
C PRO A 178 -34.38 4.97 -55.81
N SER A 179 -35.24 5.93 -55.50
CA SER A 179 -36.65 5.67 -55.25
C SER A 179 -37.29 5.13 -56.52
N PHE A 180 -37.46 3.82 -56.59
CA PHE A 180 -38.23 3.20 -57.67
C PHE A 180 -39.70 3.54 -57.44
N PRO A 181 -40.39 4.17 -58.41
CA PRO A 181 -41.82 4.38 -58.30
C PRO A 181 -42.50 3.02 -58.17
N LYS A 182 -43.40 2.88 -57.19
CA LYS A 182 -44.18 1.66 -57.00
C LYS A 182 -44.97 1.40 -58.28
N LEU A 183 -44.60 0.35 -59.01
CA LEU A 183 -45.32 -0.09 -60.19
C LEU A 183 -46.73 -0.51 -59.76
N THR A 184 -47.74 -0.03 -60.46
CA THR A 184 -49.12 -0.54 -60.30
C THR A 184 -49.19 -2.00 -60.76
N ALA A 185 -50.20 -2.75 -60.30
CA ALA A 185 -50.35 -4.16 -60.65
C ALA A 185 -50.33 -4.39 -62.18
N ASP A 186 -51.02 -3.51 -62.92
CA ASP A 186 -51.06 -3.54 -64.39
C ASP A 186 -49.66 -3.32 -65.00
N GLN A 187 -48.87 -2.39 -64.47
CA GLN A 187 -47.50 -2.15 -64.92
C GLN A 187 -46.59 -3.33 -64.61
N MET A 188 -46.77 -4.02 -63.48
CA MET A 188 -46.02 -5.24 -63.19
C MET A 188 -46.35 -6.36 -64.16
N THR A 189 -47.63 -6.56 -64.50
CA THR A 189 -48.02 -7.58 -65.51
C THR A 189 -47.44 -7.27 -66.88
N ALA A 190 -47.53 -6.02 -67.35
CA ALA A 190 -46.98 -5.61 -68.64
C ALA A 190 -45.44 -5.71 -68.71
N VAL A 191 -44.74 -5.42 -67.61
CA VAL A 191 -43.28 -5.60 -67.51
C VAL A 191 -42.93 -7.09 -67.51
N SER A 192 -43.67 -7.91 -66.77
CA SER A 192 -43.46 -9.35 -66.71
C SER A 192 -43.68 -10.02 -68.07
N GLU A 193 -44.72 -9.62 -68.80
CA GLU A 193 -44.99 -10.07 -70.17
C GLU A 193 -43.87 -9.63 -71.13
N ARG A 194 -43.41 -8.37 -71.04
CA ARG A 194 -42.28 -7.88 -71.85
C ARG A 194 -40.97 -8.61 -71.59
N LEU A 195 -40.69 -8.94 -70.32
CA LEU A 195 -39.48 -9.68 -69.95
C LEU A 195 -39.59 -11.14 -70.40
N SER A 196 -40.77 -11.75 -70.25
CA SER A 196 -41.03 -13.12 -70.69
C SER A 196 -41.02 -13.27 -72.22
N ALA A 197 -41.42 -12.24 -72.97
CA ALA A 197 -41.40 -12.25 -74.43
C ALA A 197 -40.00 -12.00 -75.02
N LYS A 198 -39.07 -11.43 -74.25
CA LYS A 198 -37.68 -11.18 -74.67
C LYS A 198 -36.74 -12.35 -74.41
N SER A 199 -37.19 -13.37 -73.69
CA SER A 199 -36.46 -14.62 -73.45
C SER A 199 -36.85 -15.76 -74.40
N SER A 200 -37.50 -15.43 -75.54
CA SER A 200 -37.83 -16.33 -76.64
C SER A 200 -37.03 -15.99 -77.88
#